data_AF-A0A8S0ZIX5-F1
#
_entry.id   AF-A0A8S0ZIX5-F1
#
_cell.length_a   1.000
_cell.length_b   1.000
_cell.length_c   1.000
_cell.angle_alpha   90.00
_cell.angle_beta   90.00
_cell.angle_gamma   90.00
#
_symmetry.space_group_name_H-M   'P 1'
#
loop_
_entity.id
_entity.type
_entity.pdbx_description
1 polymer ?
#
loop_
_entity_poly.entity_id
_entity_poly.type
_entity_poly.pdbx_seq_one_letter_code
_entity_poly.pdbx_strand_id
1 'polypeptide(L)'
;MLNIRMKSVFVLCVLIAAVFCRPETYDSRYDDFDVQSLVGNIRLLKAYGNCFLGKGPCTPEGSDFKKTIPDALRTSCKKCSPKQRELIRTVVKTFQKETPQLWQELVMKEDPNGEYKEDFTRFINGRRVDYLNKMKNLYMLFFAVVSVKALDHEDLDIDILLSDSNHFENIVNCFLDKVPCDDVAASLKSDLPVVVESSCDRCTPKEKHIVKAFIDAFNQAPKLFKDFKAKYDPKRIYLSNLEAAVAAF
;
A
#
# COMPACT_ATOMS: atom_id res chain seq x y z
N MET A 1 13.62 31.51 39.77
CA MET A 1 12.96 32.10 38.58
C MET A 1 13.66 31.78 37.24
N LEU A 2 14.98 31.53 37.19
CA LEU A 2 15.67 31.15 35.93
C LEU A 2 15.15 29.86 35.26
N ASN A 3 14.75 28.85 36.05
CA ASN A 3 14.30 27.56 35.54
C ASN A 3 12.94 27.59 34.81
N ILE A 4 12.10 28.60 35.08
CA ILE A 4 10.81 28.74 34.41
C ILE A 4 11.01 29.36 33.03
N ARG A 5 11.86 30.40 32.91
CA ARG A 5 12.23 31.02 31.63
C ARG A 5 12.88 30.05 30.64
N MET A 6 13.75 29.16 31.09
CA MET A 6 14.43 28.19 30.22
C MET A 6 13.48 27.11 29.69
N LYS A 7 12.53 26.65 30.51
CA LYS A 7 11.48 25.71 30.08
C LYS A 7 10.52 26.34 29.07
N SER A 8 10.15 27.60 29.27
CA SER A 8 9.28 28.33 28.34
C SER A 8 9.94 28.56 26.97
N VAL A 9 11.25 28.85 26.93
CA VAL A 9 12.02 28.98 25.67
C VAL A 9 12.13 27.63 24.98
N PHE A 10 12.37 26.55 25.71
CA PHE A 10 12.46 25.20 25.13
C PHE A 10 11.13 24.74 24.53
N VAL A 11 10.00 24.97 25.23
CA VAL A 11 8.65 24.67 24.71
C VAL A 11 8.35 25.48 23.45
N LEU A 12 8.71 26.76 23.42
CA LEU A 12 8.54 27.61 22.24
C LEU A 12 9.38 27.12 21.05
N CYS A 13 10.64 26.73 21.27
CA CYS A 13 11.50 26.15 20.23
C CYS A 13 10.96 24.82 19.67
N VAL A 14 10.42 23.95 20.53
CA VAL A 14 9.78 22.68 20.12
C VAL A 14 8.50 22.94 19.31
N LEU A 15 7.69 23.92 19.70
CA LEU A 15 6.47 24.30 18.95
C LEU A 15 6.82 24.90 17.58
N ILE A 16 7.86 25.73 17.50
CA ILE A 16 8.34 26.29 16.23
C ILE A 16 8.85 25.15 15.32
N ALA A 17 9.69 24.25 15.84
CA ALA A 17 10.17 23.09 15.08
C ALA A 17 9.04 22.18 14.58
N ALA A 18 7.98 21.98 15.38
CA ALA A 18 6.82 21.17 14.99
C ALA A 18 6.00 21.77 13.83
N VAL A 19 5.96 23.10 13.69
CA VAL A 19 5.29 23.78 12.57
C VAL A 19 6.10 23.66 11.27
N PHE A 20 7.43 23.74 11.36
CA PHE A 20 8.32 23.63 10.19
C PHE A 20 8.53 22.18 9.70
N CYS A 21 8.19 21.17 10.50
CA CYS A 21 8.36 19.75 10.13
C CYS A 21 7.16 19.11 9.41
N ARG A 22 6.17 19.88 8.93
CA ARG A 22 5.06 19.29 8.16
C ARG A 22 5.58 18.80 6.80
N PRO A 23 5.35 17.52 6.45
CA PRO A 23 5.72 17.03 5.13
C PRO A 23 4.96 17.84 4.06
N GLU A 24 5.67 18.36 3.07
CA GLU A 24 5.04 18.97 1.90
C GLU A 24 4.19 17.91 1.20
N THR A 25 2.89 18.20 1.07
CA THR A 25 1.91 17.32 0.43
C THR A 25 1.27 18.03 -0.75
N TYR A 26 0.79 17.27 -1.73
CA TYR A 26 -0.06 17.83 -2.77
C TYR A 26 -1.41 18.26 -2.19
N ASP A 27 -2.10 19.14 -2.91
CA ASP A 27 -3.37 19.71 -2.46
C ASP A 27 -4.40 18.62 -2.13
N SER A 28 -4.75 18.53 -0.86
CA SER A 28 -5.66 17.51 -0.31
C SER A 28 -7.12 17.68 -0.78
N ARG A 29 -7.48 18.79 -1.43
CA ARG A 29 -8.85 19.00 -1.94
C ARG A 29 -9.30 17.93 -2.94
N TYR A 30 -8.36 17.19 -3.53
CA TYR A 30 -8.62 16.13 -4.49
C TYR A 30 -8.59 14.73 -3.89
N ASP A 31 -8.46 14.60 -2.57
CA ASP A 31 -8.47 13.31 -1.87
C ASP A 31 -9.80 12.56 -2.04
N ASP A 32 -10.91 13.29 -2.24
CA ASP A 32 -12.26 12.75 -2.47
C ASP A 32 -12.71 12.92 -3.93
N PHE A 33 -11.76 13.05 -4.86
CA PHE A 33 -12.07 13.11 -6.29
C PHE A 33 -12.82 11.83 -6.72
N ASP A 34 -13.95 12.01 -7.42
CA ASP A 34 -14.78 10.91 -7.91
C ASP A 34 -14.09 10.18 -9.07
N VAL A 35 -13.20 9.27 -8.69
CA VAL A 35 -12.47 8.42 -9.63
C VAL A 35 -13.40 7.46 -10.37
N GLN A 36 -14.53 7.05 -9.77
CA GLN A 36 -15.43 6.07 -10.37
C GLN A 36 -16.13 6.65 -11.59
N SER A 37 -16.60 7.90 -11.51
CA SER A 37 -17.14 8.62 -12.66
C SER A 37 -16.10 8.80 -13.78
N LEU A 38 -14.83 9.02 -13.43
CA LEU A 38 -13.74 9.13 -14.40
C LEU A 38 -13.47 7.80 -15.11
N VAL A 39 -13.22 6.73 -14.35
CA VAL A 39 -12.79 5.43 -14.91
C VAL A 39 -13.95 4.65 -15.52
N GLY A 40 -15.19 4.87 -15.07
CA GLY A 40 -16.40 4.29 -15.64
C GLY A 40 -16.83 4.90 -16.97
N ASN A 41 -16.25 6.03 -17.38
CA ASN A 41 -16.58 6.71 -18.62
C ASN A 41 -15.35 6.86 -19.53
N ILE A 42 -15.23 5.95 -20.50
CA ILE A 42 -14.10 5.92 -21.44
C ILE A 42 -13.92 7.22 -22.23
N ARG A 43 -15.00 7.95 -22.52
CA ARG A 43 -14.91 9.24 -23.22
C ARG A 43 -14.29 10.30 -22.31
N LEU A 44 -14.69 10.33 -21.04
CA LEU A 44 -14.12 11.23 -20.03
C LEU A 44 -12.66 10.90 -19.74
N LEU A 45 -12.32 9.61 -19.57
CA LEU A 45 -10.95 9.15 -19.38
C LEU A 45 -10.02 9.61 -20.52
N LYS A 46 -10.48 9.46 -21.77
CA LYS A 46 -9.75 9.96 -22.96
C LYS A 46 -9.61 11.47 -22.97
N ALA A 47 -10.63 12.21 -22.53
CA ALA A 47 -10.56 13.67 -22.43
C ALA A 47 -9.47 14.11 -21.43
N TYR A 48 -9.38 13.46 -20.26
CA TYR A 48 -8.31 13.69 -19.29
C TYR A 48 -6.93 13.35 -19.88
N GLY A 49 -6.78 12.20 -20.53
CA GLY A 49 -5.50 11.83 -21.18
C GLY A 49 -5.09 12.83 -22.27
N ASN A 50 -6.02 13.31 -23.10
CA ASN A 50 -5.75 14.34 -24.09
C ASN A 50 -5.37 15.69 -23.46
N CYS A 51 -6.02 16.07 -22.35
CA CYS A 51 -5.63 17.23 -21.55
C CYS A 51 -4.17 17.10 -21.10
N PHE A 52 -3.79 15.95 -20.52
CA PHE A 52 -2.43 15.70 -20.05
C PHE A 52 -1.43 15.76 -21.21
N LEU A 53 -1.77 15.22 -22.38
CA LEU A 53 -0.95 15.34 -23.58
C LEU A 53 -0.85 16.76 -24.14
N GLY A 54 -1.80 17.64 -23.81
CA GLY A 54 -1.91 18.97 -24.42
C GLY A 54 -2.62 18.97 -25.78
N LYS A 55 -3.39 17.91 -26.07
CA LYS A 55 -4.17 17.71 -27.30
C LYS A 55 -5.66 18.10 -27.13
N GLY A 56 -6.04 18.63 -25.98
CA GLY A 56 -7.42 19.00 -25.69
C GLY A 56 -7.54 19.90 -24.45
N PRO A 57 -8.74 20.42 -24.18
CA PRO A 57 -9.00 21.26 -23.02
C PRO A 57 -8.88 20.45 -21.73
N CYS A 58 -8.48 21.13 -20.65
CA CYS A 58 -8.46 20.58 -19.31
C CYS A 58 -9.61 21.14 -18.49
N THR A 59 -10.20 20.33 -17.61
CA THR A 59 -10.97 20.87 -16.48
C THR A 59 -10.02 21.56 -15.49
N PRO A 60 -10.52 22.35 -14.53
CA PRO A 60 -9.69 22.91 -13.47
C PRO A 60 -8.87 21.83 -12.73
N GLU A 61 -9.51 20.71 -12.37
CA GLU A 61 -8.87 19.58 -11.68
C GLU A 61 -7.81 18.92 -12.58
N GLY A 62 -8.16 18.65 -13.84
CA GLY A 62 -7.22 18.09 -14.81
C GLY A 62 -6.01 18.98 -15.06
N SER A 63 -6.18 20.31 -15.01
CA SER A 63 -5.07 21.27 -15.12
C SER A 63 -4.12 21.17 -13.93
N ASP A 64 -4.67 21.02 -12.71
CA ASP A 64 -3.86 20.88 -11.50
C ASP A 64 -3.12 19.54 -11.47
N PHE A 65 -3.80 18.43 -11.79
CA PHE A 65 -3.16 17.13 -11.92
C PHE A 65 -2.02 17.15 -12.94
N LYS A 66 -2.26 17.75 -14.12
CA LYS A 66 -1.26 17.89 -15.18
C LYS A 66 0.02 18.58 -14.70
N LYS A 67 -0.07 19.58 -13.84
CA LYS A 67 1.10 20.27 -13.27
C LYS A 67 1.88 19.38 -12.30
N THR A 68 1.19 18.49 -11.57
CA THR A 68 1.80 17.62 -10.57
C THR A 68 2.38 16.31 -11.12
N ILE A 69 1.89 15.83 -12.27
CA ILE A 69 2.32 14.54 -12.87
C ILE A 69 3.85 14.40 -12.95
N PRO A 70 4.62 15.39 -13.46
CA PRO A 70 6.06 15.23 -13.61
C PRO A 70 6.81 15.07 -12.28
N ASP A 71 6.35 15.71 -11.21
CA ASP A 71 6.94 15.58 -9.87
C ASP A 71 6.51 14.26 -9.22
N ALA A 72 5.23 13.90 -9.35
CA ALA A 72 4.69 12.65 -8.81
C ALA A 72 5.37 11.42 -9.46
N LEU A 73 5.67 11.49 -10.76
CA LEU A 73 6.39 10.42 -11.46
C LEU A 73 7.83 10.28 -10.94
N ARG A 74 8.61 11.36 -10.98
CA ARG A 74 10.03 11.35 -10.56
C ARG A 74 10.23 10.96 -9.11
N THR A 75 9.26 11.29 -8.26
CA THR A 75 9.36 11.05 -6.82
C THR A 75 8.61 9.80 -6.37
N SER A 76 7.97 9.06 -7.29
CA SER A 76 7.07 7.95 -6.92
C SER A 76 6.00 8.37 -5.90
N CYS A 77 5.36 9.51 -6.15
CA CYS A 77 4.26 10.04 -5.36
C CYS A 77 4.62 10.34 -3.89
N LYS A 78 5.87 10.73 -3.58
CA LYS A 78 6.32 10.99 -2.20
C LYS A 78 5.47 12.01 -1.43
N LYS A 79 4.89 12.98 -2.15
CA LYS A 79 4.04 14.04 -1.57
C LYS A 79 2.54 13.72 -1.61
N CYS A 80 2.16 12.56 -2.15
CA CYS A 80 0.76 12.17 -2.27
C CYS A 80 0.17 11.74 -0.93
N SER A 81 -1.09 12.12 -0.69
CA SER A 81 -1.87 11.57 0.42
C SER A 81 -2.12 10.06 0.21
N PRO A 82 -2.42 9.29 1.27
CA PRO A 82 -2.79 7.88 1.12
C PRO A 82 -3.94 7.66 0.13
N LYS A 83 -4.94 8.55 0.15
CA LYS A 83 -6.09 8.52 -0.78
C LYS A 83 -5.64 8.79 -2.22
N GLN A 84 -4.85 9.83 -2.47
CA GLN A 84 -4.32 10.15 -3.81
C GLN A 84 -3.54 8.99 -4.42
N ARG A 85 -2.73 8.29 -3.61
CA ARG A 85 -1.97 7.12 -4.09
C ARG A 85 -2.90 6.01 -4.59
N GLU A 86 -4.06 5.84 -3.98
CA GLU A 86 -5.06 4.85 -4.42
C GLU A 86 -5.80 5.31 -5.67
N LEU A 87 -6.23 6.57 -5.70
CA LEU A 87 -6.88 7.16 -6.87
C LEU A 87 -5.97 7.04 -8.10
N ILE A 88 -4.68 7.38 -7.97
CA ILE A 88 -3.70 7.30 -9.05
C ILE A 88 -3.54 5.86 -9.53
N ARG A 89 -3.43 4.87 -8.62
CA ARG A 89 -3.32 3.45 -9.01
C ARG A 89 -4.53 3.00 -9.82
N THR A 90 -5.73 3.36 -9.39
CA THR A 90 -6.97 3.03 -10.09
C THR A 90 -6.99 3.64 -11.48
N VAL A 91 -6.74 4.95 -11.58
CA VAL A 91 -6.73 5.68 -12.86
C VAL A 91 -5.69 5.12 -13.83
N VAL A 92 -4.47 4.89 -13.37
CA VAL A 92 -3.37 4.37 -14.20
C VAL A 92 -3.68 2.96 -14.71
N LYS A 93 -4.18 2.06 -13.85
CA LYS A 93 -4.57 0.71 -14.26
C LYS A 93 -5.69 0.75 -15.31
N THR A 94 -6.65 1.66 -15.16
CA THR A 94 -7.70 1.86 -16.17
C THR A 94 -7.13 2.41 -17.48
N PHE A 95 -6.22 3.39 -17.45
CA PHE A 95 -5.56 3.87 -18.67
C PHE A 95 -4.82 2.74 -19.40
N GLN A 96 -4.09 1.90 -18.67
CA GLN A 96 -3.36 0.75 -19.20
C GLN A 96 -4.29 -0.27 -19.85
N LYS A 97 -5.42 -0.56 -19.21
CA LYS A 97 -6.37 -1.59 -19.65
C LYS A 97 -7.28 -1.10 -20.79
N GLU A 98 -7.92 0.04 -20.60
CA GLU A 98 -9.01 0.52 -21.46
C GLU A 98 -8.51 1.42 -22.61
N THR A 99 -7.33 2.03 -22.46
CA THR A 99 -6.76 2.96 -23.45
C THR A 99 -5.25 2.78 -23.66
N PRO A 100 -4.77 1.57 -24.02
CA PRO A 100 -3.33 1.26 -24.05
C PRO A 100 -2.52 2.17 -24.99
N GLN A 101 -3.08 2.58 -26.12
CA GLN A 101 -2.41 3.51 -27.06
C GLN A 101 -2.21 4.89 -26.41
N LEU A 102 -3.25 5.44 -25.79
CA LEU A 102 -3.19 6.72 -25.10
C LEU A 102 -2.23 6.66 -23.90
N TRP A 103 -2.21 5.53 -23.19
CA TRP A 103 -1.25 5.28 -22.12
C TRP A 103 0.20 5.33 -22.62
N GLN A 104 0.50 4.70 -23.77
CA GLN A 104 1.84 4.75 -24.36
C GLN A 104 2.27 6.18 -24.72
N GLU A 105 1.35 6.99 -25.24
CA GLU A 105 1.64 8.40 -25.52
C GLU A 105 1.93 9.20 -24.24
N LEU A 106 1.18 8.94 -23.16
CA LEU A 106 1.42 9.56 -21.85
C LEU A 106 2.79 9.18 -21.30
N VAL A 107 3.15 7.88 -21.36
CA VAL A 107 4.48 7.41 -20.93
C VAL A 107 5.57 8.09 -21.74
N MET A 108 5.45 8.16 -23.06
CA MET A 108 6.44 8.83 -23.91
C MET A 108 6.56 10.32 -23.63
N LYS A 109 5.47 10.98 -23.22
CA LYS A 109 5.51 12.39 -22.85
C LYS A 109 6.26 12.63 -21.53
N GLU A 110 6.00 11.79 -20.53
CA GLU A 110 6.48 12.02 -19.16
C GLU A 110 7.85 11.37 -18.88
N ASP A 111 8.14 10.24 -19.52
CA ASP A 111 9.38 9.46 -19.34
C ASP A 111 9.84 8.80 -20.66
N PRO A 112 10.31 9.60 -21.64
CA PRO A 112 10.71 9.10 -22.97
C PRO A 112 11.90 8.13 -22.93
N ASN A 113 12.75 8.23 -21.91
CA ASN A 113 13.94 7.38 -21.75
C ASN A 113 13.70 6.17 -20.82
N GLY A 114 12.53 6.08 -20.18
CA GLY A 114 12.21 5.01 -19.24
C GLY A 114 12.95 5.07 -17.91
N GLU A 115 13.45 6.25 -17.50
CA GLU A 115 14.24 6.47 -16.29
C GLU A 115 13.46 6.14 -15.00
N TYR A 116 12.14 6.40 -15.00
CA TYR A 116 11.28 6.24 -13.82
C TYR A 116 10.37 5.01 -13.91
N LYS A 117 10.44 4.26 -15.02
CA LYS A 117 9.53 3.16 -15.33
C LYS A 117 9.48 2.10 -14.23
N GLU A 118 10.63 1.66 -13.71
CA GLU A 118 10.69 0.60 -12.70
C GLU A 118 10.08 1.04 -11.37
N ASP A 119 10.50 2.19 -10.86
CA ASP A 119 10.01 2.75 -9.60
C ASP A 119 8.52 3.09 -9.67
N PHE A 120 8.08 3.68 -10.78
CA PHE A 120 6.67 3.96 -11.00
C PHE A 120 5.85 2.67 -11.11
N THR A 121 6.35 1.65 -11.82
CA THR A 121 5.70 0.33 -11.90
C THR A 121 5.58 -0.29 -10.51
N ARG A 122 6.63 -0.20 -9.69
CA ARG A 122 6.59 -0.64 -8.28
C ARG A 122 5.56 0.14 -7.48
N PHE A 123 5.47 1.46 -7.63
CA PHE A 123 4.45 2.28 -6.98
C PHE A 123 3.01 1.87 -7.37
N ILE A 124 2.78 1.60 -8.66
CA ILE A 124 1.46 1.23 -9.19
C ILE A 124 1.05 -0.18 -8.74
N ASN A 125 2.00 -1.11 -8.67
CA ASN A 125 1.78 -2.49 -8.27
C ASN A 125 1.86 -2.70 -6.75
N GLY A 126 2.59 -1.84 -6.04
CA GLY A 126 2.77 -1.91 -4.59
C GLY A 126 1.47 -1.59 -3.87
N ARG A 127 1.05 -2.49 -2.97
CA ARG A 127 -0.04 -2.21 -2.03
C ARG A 127 0.52 -1.45 -0.81
N ARG A 128 -0.36 -0.65 -0.19
CA ARG A 128 -0.12 0.40 0.81
C ARG A 128 0.79 -0.01 2.01
N VAL A 129 2.12 -0.08 1.87
CA VAL A 129 3.06 -0.31 3.00
C VAL A 129 4.08 0.84 3.23
N ASP A 130 4.16 1.84 2.35
CA ASP A 130 5.22 2.86 2.49
C ASP A 130 5.00 3.88 3.62
N TYR A 131 3.81 3.94 4.22
CA TYR A 131 3.49 4.91 5.28
C TYR A 131 3.85 4.41 6.70
N LEU A 132 3.86 3.10 6.93
CA LEU A 132 4.06 2.52 8.27
C LEU A 132 5.53 2.45 8.70
N ASN A 133 6.47 2.35 7.75
CA ASN A 133 7.89 2.16 8.07
C ASN A 133 8.63 3.44 8.51
N LYS A 134 8.04 4.64 8.31
CA LYS A 134 8.67 5.91 8.73
C LYS A 134 8.40 6.29 10.20
N MET A 135 7.47 5.60 10.87
CA MET A 135 7.10 5.84 12.28
C MET A 135 7.61 4.77 13.26
N LYS A 136 8.59 3.94 12.86
CA LYS A 136 9.07 2.83 13.70
C LYS A 136 9.87 3.24 14.94
N ASN A 137 10.34 4.48 15.08
CA ASN A 137 11.33 4.83 16.12
C ASN A 137 10.95 5.92 17.15
N LEU A 138 9.69 6.40 17.25
CA LEU A 138 9.37 7.31 18.35
C LEU A 138 7.93 7.28 18.92
N TYR A 139 6.97 6.56 18.32
CA TYR A 139 5.56 6.66 18.71
C TYR A 139 4.88 5.30 19.01
N MET A 140 5.66 4.29 19.41
CA MET A 140 5.16 2.93 19.71
C MET A 140 4.31 2.79 20.99
N LEU A 141 4.07 3.86 21.76
CA LEU A 141 3.36 3.75 23.05
C LEU A 141 2.05 4.54 23.16
N PHE A 142 1.72 5.45 22.23
CA PHE A 142 0.53 6.31 22.39
C PHE A 142 -0.61 6.06 21.41
N PHE A 143 -0.39 5.38 20.28
CA PHE A 143 -1.41 5.18 19.25
C PHE A 143 -2.07 3.80 19.21
N ALA A 144 -1.69 2.87 20.10
CA ALA A 144 -2.30 1.53 20.13
C ALA A 144 -3.82 1.54 20.42
N VAL A 145 -4.36 2.64 20.94
CA VAL A 145 -5.79 2.75 21.28
C VAL A 145 -6.62 3.43 20.17
N VAL A 146 -6.00 4.14 19.22
CA VAL A 146 -6.74 4.99 18.27
C VAL A 146 -6.86 4.38 16.87
N SER A 147 -6.00 3.43 16.48
CA SER A 147 -5.98 2.95 15.08
C SER A 147 -6.79 1.68 14.77
N VAL A 148 -7.57 1.13 15.72
CA VAL A 148 -8.42 -0.06 15.42
C VAL A 148 -9.73 0.31 14.69
N LYS A 149 -9.97 1.60 14.38
CA LYS A 149 -11.21 2.06 13.71
C LYS A 149 -11.04 2.57 12.27
N ALA A 150 -10.05 2.10 11.52
CA ALA A 150 -9.85 2.50 10.11
C ALA A 150 -9.60 1.35 9.13
N LEU A 151 -9.97 0.12 9.48
CA LEU A 151 -9.98 -1.03 8.58
C LEU A 151 -11.41 -1.42 8.21
N ASP A 152 -12.20 -0.47 7.69
CA ASP A 152 -13.36 -0.82 6.88
C ASP A 152 -12.88 -0.95 5.42
N HIS A 153 -12.37 -2.14 5.10
CA HIS A 153 -12.20 -2.58 3.73
C HIS A 153 -13.47 -3.32 3.31
N GLU A 154 -14.26 -2.70 2.44
CA GLU A 154 -15.20 -3.39 1.57
C GLU A 154 -14.40 -4.08 0.44
N ASP A 155 -14.68 -5.37 0.28
CA ASP A 155 -14.56 -6.19 -0.94
C ASP A 155 -13.19 -6.37 -1.62
N LEU A 156 -12.24 -7.04 -0.94
CA LEU A 156 -11.18 -7.77 -1.65
C LEU A 156 -11.32 -9.28 -1.38
N ASP A 157 -11.66 -10.03 -2.42
CA ASP A 157 -11.86 -11.48 -2.38
C ASP A 157 -10.50 -12.20 -2.33
N ILE A 158 -10.04 -12.49 -1.11
CA ILE A 158 -8.72 -13.09 -0.82
C ILE A 158 -8.57 -14.48 -1.47
N ASP A 159 -9.68 -15.19 -1.67
CA ASP A 159 -9.72 -16.52 -2.25
C ASP A 159 -9.24 -16.52 -3.71
N ILE A 160 -9.53 -15.45 -4.45
CA ILE A 160 -9.06 -15.28 -5.83
C ILE A 160 -7.54 -15.09 -5.86
N LEU A 161 -6.99 -14.33 -4.91
CA LEU A 161 -5.53 -14.03 -4.86
C LEU A 161 -4.70 -15.25 -4.45
N LEU A 162 -5.25 -16.12 -3.61
CA LEU A 162 -4.58 -17.34 -3.15
C LEU A 162 -4.79 -18.52 -4.11
N SER A 163 -5.70 -18.38 -5.08
CA SER A 163 -5.93 -19.39 -6.13
C SER A 163 -4.88 -19.39 -7.26
N ASP A 164 -4.09 -18.31 -7.41
CA ASP A 164 -2.95 -18.30 -8.34
C ASP A 164 -1.74 -18.97 -7.70
N SER A 165 -1.48 -20.21 -8.12
CA SER A 165 -0.38 -21.03 -7.62
C SER A 165 1.00 -20.38 -7.77
N ASN A 166 1.22 -19.59 -8.83
CA ASN A 166 2.49 -18.89 -9.04
C ASN A 166 2.65 -17.71 -8.09
N HIS A 167 1.56 -16.98 -7.80
CA HIS A 167 1.60 -15.85 -6.89
C HIS A 167 1.80 -16.32 -5.44
N PHE A 168 1.06 -17.35 -5.03
CA PHE A 168 1.19 -17.96 -3.72
C PHE A 168 2.61 -18.50 -3.49
N GLU A 169 3.17 -19.23 -4.46
CA GLU A 169 4.53 -19.76 -4.33
C GLU A 169 5.58 -18.66 -4.20
N ASN A 170 5.47 -17.56 -4.95
CA ASN A 170 6.39 -16.42 -4.85
C ASN A 170 6.30 -15.73 -3.48
N ILE A 171 5.09 -15.53 -2.95
CA ILE A 171 4.88 -14.96 -1.62
C ILE A 171 5.55 -15.84 -0.55
N VAL A 172 5.27 -17.15 -0.57
CA VAL A 172 5.84 -18.07 0.41
C VAL A 172 7.36 -18.22 0.22
N ASN A 173 7.88 -18.21 -1.00
CA ASN A 173 9.33 -18.22 -1.23
C ASN A 173 10.00 -16.94 -0.70
N CYS A 174 9.33 -15.78 -0.77
CA CYS A 174 9.77 -14.58 -0.06
C CYS A 174 9.77 -14.82 1.47
N PHE A 175 8.72 -15.41 2.03
CA PHE A 175 8.66 -15.75 3.45
C PHE A 175 9.79 -16.69 3.86
N LEU A 176 10.19 -17.59 2.97
CA LEU A 176 11.29 -18.54 3.16
C LEU A 176 12.70 -17.97 2.89
N ASP A 177 12.85 -16.68 2.58
CA ASP A 177 14.13 -16.06 2.15
C ASP A 177 14.71 -16.66 0.86
N LYS A 178 13.91 -17.31 0.02
CA LYS A 178 14.37 -17.92 -1.25
C LYS A 178 14.38 -16.92 -2.40
N VAL A 179 13.53 -15.90 -2.33
CA VAL A 179 13.46 -14.79 -3.31
C VAL A 179 13.29 -13.46 -2.58
N PRO A 180 13.64 -12.32 -3.21
CA PRO A 180 13.33 -11.00 -2.68
C PRO A 180 11.82 -10.82 -2.49
N CYS A 181 11.45 -10.13 -1.43
CA CYS A 181 10.07 -9.76 -1.17
C CYS A 181 9.73 -8.45 -1.89
N ASP A 182 8.54 -8.36 -2.46
CA ASP A 182 7.93 -7.05 -2.70
C ASP A 182 7.49 -6.42 -1.37
N ASP A 183 7.11 -5.14 -1.39
CA ASP A 183 6.80 -4.38 -0.17
C ASP A 183 5.63 -4.98 0.62
N VAL A 184 4.70 -5.66 -0.07
CA VAL A 184 3.50 -6.28 0.53
C VAL A 184 3.88 -7.56 1.24
N ALA A 185 4.58 -8.45 0.54
CA ALA A 185 5.06 -9.71 1.10
C ALA A 185 6.08 -9.44 2.21
N ALA A 186 6.90 -8.40 2.11
CA ALA A 186 7.80 -7.98 3.18
C ALA A 186 7.04 -7.57 4.46
N SER A 187 5.93 -6.83 4.33
CA SER A 187 5.07 -6.48 5.47
C SER A 187 4.48 -7.72 6.12
N LEU A 188 3.81 -8.56 5.32
CA LEU A 188 3.17 -9.77 5.80
C LEU A 188 4.18 -10.70 6.49
N LYS A 189 5.35 -10.86 5.89
CA LYS A 189 6.46 -11.63 6.44
C LYS A 189 6.90 -11.15 7.82
N SER A 190 6.86 -9.84 8.07
CA SER A 190 7.23 -9.26 9.36
C SER A 190 6.17 -9.48 10.44
N ASP A 191 4.90 -9.62 10.06
CA ASP A 191 3.78 -9.87 10.97
C ASP A 191 3.55 -11.37 11.24
N LEU A 192 4.01 -12.24 10.33
CA LEU A 192 3.85 -13.70 10.42
C LEU A 192 4.25 -14.31 11.77
N PRO A 193 5.41 -13.98 12.39
CA PRO A 193 5.77 -14.55 13.68
C PRO A 193 4.74 -14.23 14.76
N VAL A 194 4.22 -12.99 14.79
CA VAL A 194 3.21 -12.57 15.76
C VAL A 194 1.92 -13.33 15.54
N VAL A 195 1.44 -13.43 14.29
CA VAL A 195 0.20 -14.17 13.97
C VAL A 195 0.31 -15.65 14.36
N VAL A 196 1.45 -16.28 14.04
CA VAL A 196 1.72 -17.69 14.36
C VAL A 196 1.80 -17.92 15.86
N GLU A 197 2.65 -17.18 16.57
CA GLU A 197 2.89 -17.38 18.00
C GLU A 197 1.66 -17.04 18.86
N SER A 198 0.90 -16.02 18.47
CA SER A 198 -0.31 -15.60 19.19
C SER A 198 -1.57 -16.38 18.80
N SER A 199 -1.49 -17.28 17.82
CA SER A 199 -2.66 -18.00 17.29
C SER A 199 -3.78 -17.05 16.83
N CYS A 200 -3.42 -15.90 16.24
CA CYS A 200 -4.36 -14.89 15.76
C CYS A 200 -5.33 -14.36 16.85
N ASP A 201 -4.90 -14.31 18.12
CA ASP A 201 -5.73 -13.86 19.24
C ASP A 201 -6.27 -12.42 19.07
N ARG A 202 -5.51 -11.58 18.37
CA ARG A 202 -5.81 -10.17 18.07
C ARG A 202 -6.43 -9.93 16.71
N CYS A 203 -6.67 -10.97 15.92
CA CYS A 203 -7.23 -10.85 14.58
C CYS A 203 -8.75 -10.61 14.61
N THR A 204 -9.22 -9.74 13.73
CA THR A 204 -10.63 -9.56 13.38
C THR A 204 -11.19 -10.78 12.64
N PRO A 205 -12.53 -10.96 12.56
CA PRO A 205 -13.13 -12.05 11.78
C PRO A 205 -12.66 -12.11 10.32
N LYS A 206 -12.53 -10.95 9.66
CA LYS A 206 -12.03 -10.87 8.28
C LYS A 206 -10.57 -11.32 8.18
N GLU A 207 -9.73 -10.89 9.11
CA GLU A 207 -8.32 -11.33 9.16
C GLU A 207 -8.21 -12.83 9.43
N LYS A 208 -9.05 -13.41 10.27
CA LYS A 208 -9.09 -14.86 10.51
C LYS A 208 -9.49 -15.63 9.25
N HIS A 209 -10.45 -15.13 8.48
CA HIS A 209 -10.81 -15.70 7.18
C HIS A 209 -9.62 -15.68 6.20
N ILE A 210 -8.88 -14.57 6.14
CA ILE A 210 -7.65 -14.46 5.33
C ILE A 210 -6.58 -15.48 5.77
N VAL A 211 -6.36 -15.61 7.08
CA VAL A 211 -5.39 -16.57 7.62
C VAL A 211 -5.82 -18.01 7.32
N LYS A 212 -7.13 -18.32 7.42
CA LYS A 212 -7.66 -19.62 7.03
C LYS A 212 -7.41 -19.91 5.55
N ALA A 213 -7.75 -18.98 4.67
CA ALA A 213 -7.53 -19.13 3.23
C ALA A 213 -6.05 -19.34 2.90
N PHE A 214 -5.14 -18.61 3.57
CA PHE A 214 -3.70 -18.76 3.39
C PHE A 214 -3.18 -20.13 3.84
N ILE A 215 -3.69 -20.64 4.97
CA ILE A 215 -3.38 -21.99 5.45
C ILE A 215 -3.90 -23.05 4.47
N ASP A 216 -5.13 -22.89 3.97
CA ASP A 216 -5.73 -23.86 3.04
C ASP A 216 -5.02 -23.90 1.68
N ALA A 217 -4.45 -22.78 1.23
CA ALA A 217 -3.68 -22.72 0.00
C ALA A 217 -2.47 -23.69 0.02
N PHE A 218 -1.93 -24.01 1.21
CA PHE A 218 -0.88 -25.02 1.35
C PHE A 218 -1.32 -26.45 1.04
N ASN A 219 -2.63 -26.75 1.00
CA ASN A 219 -3.13 -28.07 0.58
C ASN A 219 -2.68 -28.42 -0.85
N GLN A 220 -2.49 -27.41 -1.69
CA GLN A 220 -2.01 -27.57 -3.07
C GLN A 220 -0.48 -27.61 -3.17
N ALA A 221 0.24 -27.23 -2.10
CA ALA A 221 1.70 -27.09 -2.08
C ALA A 221 2.35 -27.70 -0.81
N PRO A 222 2.23 -29.02 -0.57
CA PRO A 222 2.64 -29.66 0.69
C PRO A 222 4.15 -29.57 0.97
N LYS A 223 4.99 -29.53 -0.07
CA LYS A 223 6.44 -29.32 0.08
C LYS A 223 6.73 -27.91 0.60
N LEU A 224 6.04 -26.90 0.06
CA LEU A 224 6.18 -25.51 0.47
C LEU A 224 5.73 -25.32 1.92
N PHE A 225 4.65 -26.01 2.31
CA PHE A 225 4.17 -26.00 3.69
C PHE A 225 5.16 -26.62 4.67
N LYS A 226 5.84 -27.70 4.27
CA LYS A 226 6.89 -28.32 5.08
C LYS A 226 8.01 -27.33 5.38
N ASP A 227 8.48 -26.61 4.37
CA ASP A 227 9.52 -25.59 4.54
C ASP A 227 9.03 -24.42 5.40
N PHE A 228 7.78 -23.98 5.18
CA PHE A 228 7.14 -22.93 5.98
C PHE A 228 7.09 -23.30 7.47
N LYS A 229 6.61 -24.51 7.79
CA LYS A 229 6.59 -25.05 9.15
C LYS A 229 7.97 -25.10 9.78
N ALA A 230 8.97 -25.56 9.03
CA ALA A 230 10.34 -25.65 9.53
C ALA A 230 10.91 -24.27 9.93
N LYS A 231 10.49 -23.21 9.24
CA LYS A 231 10.95 -21.84 9.53
C LYS A 231 10.17 -21.17 10.65
N TYR A 232 8.83 -21.21 10.60
CA TYR A 232 7.96 -20.41 11.47
C TYR A 232 7.46 -21.17 12.71
N ASP A 233 7.53 -22.49 12.72
CA ASP A 233 7.18 -23.31 13.89
C ASP A 233 8.09 -24.55 14.00
N PRO A 234 9.41 -24.37 14.20
CA PRO A 234 10.36 -25.47 14.26
C PRO A 234 10.08 -26.43 15.43
N LYS A 235 9.45 -25.94 16.50
CA LYS A 235 9.08 -26.72 17.69
C LYS A 235 7.70 -27.38 17.58
N ARG A 236 6.92 -27.05 16.54
CA ARG A 236 5.56 -27.56 16.29
C ARG A 236 4.58 -27.26 17.43
N ILE A 237 4.62 -26.05 17.95
CA ILE A 237 3.83 -25.62 19.11
C ILE A 237 2.78 -24.56 18.77
N TYR A 238 2.90 -23.90 17.62
CA TYR A 238 2.10 -22.71 17.32
C TYR A 238 1.10 -22.95 16.19
N LEU A 239 1.51 -23.60 15.09
CA LEU A 239 0.68 -23.69 13.89
C LEU A 239 -0.58 -24.53 14.09
N SER A 240 -0.54 -25.58 14.91
CA SER A 240 -1.75 -26.35 15.23
C SER A 240 -2.79 -25.52 15.99
N ASN A 241 -2.33 -24.61 16.87
CA ASN A 241 -3.22 -23.73 17.63
C ASN A 241 -3.77 -22.63 16.72
N LEU A 242 -2.94 -22.10 15.81
CA LEU A 242 -3.37 -21.15 14.80
C LEU A 242 -4.45 -21.76 13.88
N GLU A 243 -4.19 -22.96 13.33
CA GLU A 243 -5.14 -23.71 12.50
C GLU A 243 -6.49 -23.89 13.21
N ALA A 244 -6.46 -24.29 14.48
CA ALA A 244 -7.67 -24.42 15.29
C ALA A 244 -8.38 -23.09 15.52
N ALA A 245 -7.64 -22.00 15.76
CA ALA A 245 -8.19 -20.67 16.03
C ALA A 245 -8.90 -20.03 14.83
N VAL A 246 -8.55 -20.44 13.61
CA VAL A 246 -9.15 -19.93 12.37
C VAL A 246 -10.05 -20.94 11.66
N ALA A 247 -10.17 -22.18 12.15
CA ALA A 247 -10.92 -23.26 11.49
C ALA A 247 -12.41 -22.97 11.26
N ALA A 248 -13.01 -22.06 12.04
CA ALA A 248 -14.43 -21.71 11.98
C ALA A 248 -14.74 -20.46 11.14
N PHE A 249 -13.72 -19.83 10.53
CA PHE A 249 -13.84 -18.64 9.69
C PHE A 249 -13.64 -19.02 8.23
#